data_AF-A0A340X5D8-F1
#
_entry.id   AF-A0A340X5D8-F1
#
_cell.length_a   1.000
_cell.length_b   1.000
_cell.length_c   1.000
_cell.angle_alpha   90.00
_cell.angle_beta   90.00
_cell.angle_gamma   90.00
#
_symmetry.space_group_name_H-M   'P 1'
#
loop_
_entity.id
_entity.type
_entity.pdbx_description
1 polymer ?
#
loop_
_entity_poly.entity_id
_entity_poly.type
_entity_poly.pdbx_seq_one_letter_code
_entity_poly.pdbx_strand_id
1 'polypeptide(L)'
;VDKILKVIPRDRKTFLFSATMTKKVQKLQRAALKNPVKCAVSSKYQTVEKLQQYYLFIPSKFKDTYLVYILNELAGNSFMIFCSTCNNTQRTALLLRNLGFTAIPLHGQMSQSKRLGSLNKFKAKARSILLATDVASRGLDIPHVDVVVNFDIPTHSK
;
A
#
# COMPACT_ATOMS: atom_id res chain seq x y z
N VAL A 1 -0.69 -26.63 -1.70
CA VAL A 1 0.70 -26.76 -2.20
C VAL A 1 1.22 -28.19 -2.04
N ASP A 2 1.14 -28.80 -0.85
CA ASP A 2 1.60 -30.18 -0.64
C ASP A 2 0.96 -31.22 -1.57
N LYS A 3 -0.33 -31.05 -1.91
CA LYS A 3 -1.00 -31.90 -2.91
C LYS A 3 -0.37 -31.79 -4.31
N ILE A 4 0.07 -30.59 -4.69
CA ILE A 4 0.73 -30.32 -5.98
C ILE A 4 2.15 -30.90 -5.96
N LEU A 5 2.89 -30.72 -4.85
CA LEU A 5 4.24 -31.27 -4.69
C LEU A 5 4.31 -32.80 -4.80
N LYS A 6 3.20 -33.50 -4.52
CA LYS A 6 3.10 -34.97 -4.64
C LYS A 6 2.97 -35.49 -6.07
N VAL A 7 2.44 -34.68 -6.99
CA VAL A 7 2.12 -35.10 -8.36
C VAL A 7 3.10 -34.56 -9.41
N ILE A 8 3.96 -33.60 -9.04
CA ILE A 8 5.00 -33.08 -9.92
C ILE A 8 6.28 -33.95 -9.89
N PRO A 9 7.12 -33.90 -10.94
CA PRO A 9 8.38 -34.64 -10.97
C PRO A 9 9.28 -34.37 -9.76
N ARG A 10 9.96 -35.43 -9.30
CA ARG A 10 10.92 -35.36 -8.19
C ARG A 10 12.19 -34.62 -8.59
N ASP A 11 12.65 -34.83 -9.82
CA ASP A 11 13.76 -34.07 -10.39
C ASP A 11 13.24 -32.81 -11.06
N ARG A 12 13.53 -31.67 -10.44
CA ARG A 12 13.07 -30.35 -10.88
C ARG A 12 13.94 -29.25 -10.31
N LYS A 13 14.05 -28.15 -11.04
CA LYS A 13 14.57 -26.88 -10.51
C LYS A 13 13.40 -26.09 -9.93
N THR A 14 13.44 -25.86 -8.62
CA THR A 14 12.42 -25.08 -7.92
C THR A 14 13.00 -23.73 -7.50
N PHE A 15 12.32 -22.65 -7.85
CA PHE A 15 12.64 -21.31 -7.39
C PHE A 15 11.60 -20.86 -6.37
N LEU A 16 12.04 -20.21 -5.29
CA LEU A 16 11.16 -19.65 -4.28
C LEU A 16 11.52 -18.18 -4.10
N PHE A 17 10.53 -17.32 -4.34
CA PHE A 17 10.64 -15.88 -4.14
C PHE A 17 9.72 -15.46 -3.01
N SER A 18 10.24 -14.67 -2.07
CA SER A 18 9.42 -14.10 -1.02
C SER A 18 10.00 -12.78 -0.55
N ALA A 19 9.13 -11.77 -0.41
CA ALA A 19 9.50 -10.50 0.21
C ALA A 19 9.71 -10.63 1.73
N THR A 20 9.15 -11.67 2.37
CA THR A 20 9.26 -11.87 3.83
C THR A 20 9.47 -13.34 4.20
N MET A 21 10.41 -13.60 5.11
CA MET A 21 10.69 -14.95 5.59
C MET A 21 9.85 -15.30 6.84
N THR A 22 8.61 -15.69 6.63
CA THR A 22 7.73 -16.18 7.70
C THR A 22 7.95 -17.67 8.00
N LYS A 23 7.48 -18.15 9.17
CA LYS A 23 7.52 -19.59 9.52
C LYS A 23 6.84 -20.48 8.47
N LYS A 24 5.78 -19.99 7.81
CA LYS A 24 5.09 -20.71 6.72
C LYS A 24 5.97 -20.84 5.47
N VAL A 25 6.66 -19.76 5.09
CA VAL A 25 7.61 -19.75 3.97
C VAL A 25 8.80 -20.67 4.25
N GLN A 26 9.29 -20.70 5.49
CA GLN A 26 10.34 -21.65 5.89
C GLN A 26 9.90 -23.12 5.76
N LYS A 27 8.67 -23.45 6.17
CA LYS A 27 8.13 -24.80 5.96
C LYS A 27 8.06 -25.15 4.48
N LEU A 28 7.61 -24.20 3.66
CA LEU A 28 7.53 -24.40 2.21
C LEU A 28 8.92 -24.58 1.58
N GLN A 29 9.91 -23.80 2.01
CA GLN A 29 11.31 -23.93 1.58
C GLN A 29 11.83 -25.36 1.84
N ARG A 30 11.59 -25.90 3.05
CA ARG A 30 12.01 -27.26 3.42
C ARG A 30 11.29 -28.35 2.63
N ALA A 31 10.02 -28.15 2.29
CA ALA A 31 9.23 -29.14 1.56
C ALA A 31 9.47 -29.11 0.05
N ALA A 32 9.80 -27.95 -0.51
CA ALA A 32 9.82 -27.73 -1.96
C ALA A 32 11.22 -27.66 -2.58
N LEU A 33 12.24 -27.23 -1.83
CA LEU A 33 13.60 -27.02 -2.33
C LEU A 33 14.57 -28.13 -1.89
N LYS A 34 15.57 -28.44 -2.74
CA LYS A 34 16.68 -29.36 -2.44
C LYS A 34 17.99 -28.59 -2.59
N ASN A 35 18.79 -28.50 -1.51
CA ASN A 35 20.06 -27.75 -1.44
C ASN A 35 20.04 -26.38 -2.16
N PRO A 36 19.12 -25.45 -1.79
CA PRO A 36 18.99 -24.19 -2.49
C PRO A 36 20.12 -23.20 -2.16
N VAL A 37 20.58 -22.48 -3.17
CA VAL A 37 21.33 -21.23 -2.94
C VAL A 37 20.37 -20.20 -2.37
N LYS A 38 20.74 -19.57 -1.25
CA LYS A 38 19.91 -18.59 -0.55
C LYS A 38 20.50 -17.20 -0.71
N CYS A 39 19.85 -16.37 -1.52
CA CYS A 39 20.11 -14.93 -1.58
C CYS A 39 19.09 -14.22 -0.67
N ALA A 40 19.55 -13.65 0.44
CA ALA A 40 18.69 -12.91 1.36
C ALA A 40 19.32 -11.55 1.66
N VAL A 41 18.53 -10.49 1.48
CA VAL A 41 18.91 -9.14 1.90
C VAL A 41 18.46 -8.99 3.34
N SER A 42 19.38 -9.09 4.30
CA SER A 42 19.08 -8.84 5.71
C SER A 42 19.18 -7.36 6.04
N SER A 43 18.27 -6.55 5.52
CA SER A 43 18.00 -5.26 6.16
C SER A 43 16.90 -5.51 7.19
N LYS A 44 17.23 -5.33 8.48
CA LYS A 44 16.20 -5.02 9.49
C LYS A 44 15.26 -3.98 8.88
N TYR A 45 13.99 -3.98 9.26
CA TYR A 45 13.03 -2.94 8.91
C TYR A 45 13.56 -1.58 9.41
N GLN A 46 14.48 -0.99 8.66
CA GLN A 46 15.15 0.24 8.99
C GLN A 46 14.34 1.28 8.27
N THR A 47 13.55 2.01 9.06
CA THR A 47 12.88 3.20 8.56
C THR A 47 13.96 4.10 7.99
N VAL A 48 13.77 4.55 6.74
CA VAL A 48 14.76 5.35 6.03
C VAL A 48 15.10 6.56 6.90
N GLU A 49 16.37 6.86 7.14
CA GLU A 49 16.81 7.91 8.08
C GLU A 49 16.22 9.30 7.75
N LYS A 50 15.88 9.52 6.47
CA LYS A 50 15.29 10.77 5.98
C LYS A 50 13.76 10.86 6.15
N LEU A 51 13.09 9.79 6.56
CA LEU A 51 11.64 9.79 6.72
C LEU A 51 11.25 10.48 8.03
N GLN A 52 10.67 11.68 7.90
CA GLN A 52 10.06 12.38 9.02
C GLN A 52 8.67 11.82 9.31
N GLN A 53 8.38 11.57 10.59
CA GLN A 53 7.11 11.01 11.04
C GLN A 53 6.52 11.90 12.13
N TYR A 54 5.25 12.23 11.97
CA TYR A 54 4.49 13.07 12.89
C TYR A 54 3.15 12.41 13.21
N TYR A 55 2.58 12.75 14.36
CA TYR A 55 1.23 12.35 14.73
C TYR A 55 0.46 13.56 15.27
N LEU A 56 -0.87 13.53 15.09
CA LEU A 56 -1.77 14.56 15.56
C LEU A 56 -2.88 13.91 16.39
N PHE A 57 -3.03 14.33 17.64
CA PHE A 57 -4.17 13.95 18.47
C PHE A 57 -5.32 14.93 18.23
N ILE A 58 -6.35 14.45 17.54
CA ILE A 58 -7.53 15.26 17.20
C ILE A 58 -8.81 14.48 17.48
N PRO A 59 -9.91 15.15 17.86
CA PRO A 59 -11.23 14.52 17.92
C PRO A 59 -11.64 14.01 16.54
N SER A 60 -12.16 12.78 16.47
CA SER A 60 -12.52 12.11 15.21
C SER A 60 -13.42 12.96 14.31
N LYS A 61 -14.38 13.70 14.89
CA LYS A 61 -15.31 14.57 14.17
C LYS A 61 -14.65 15.68 13.35
N PHE A 62 -13.39 16.03 13.64
CA PHE A 62 -12.66 17.08 12.93
C PHE A 62 -11.64 16.54 11.92
N LYS A 63 -11.51 15.21 11.78
CA LYS A 63 -10.52 14.60 10.88
C LYS A 63 -10.53 15.18 9.47
N ASP A 64 -11.70 15.37 8.88
CA ASP A 64 -11.83 15.94 7.52
C ASP A 64 -11.29 17.38 7.45
N THR A 65 -11.59 18.20 8.47
CA THR A 65 -11.12 19.59 8.55
C THR A 65 -9.60 19.67 8.65
N TYR A 66 -8.99 18.85 9.50
CA TYR A 66 -7.53 18.80 9.64
C TYR A 66 -6.86 18.24 8.38
N LEU A 67 -7.47 17.25 7.72
CA LEU A 67 -6.96 16.74 6.46
C LEU A 67 -6.93 17.86 5.40
N VAL A 68 -8.02 18.61 5.25
CA VAL A 68 -8.10 19.73 4.31
C VAL A 68 -7.08 20.82 4.66
N TYR A 69 -6.91 21.14 5.94
CA TYR A 69 -5.87 22.09 6.38
C TYR A 69 -4.48 21.64 5.95
N ILE A 70 -4.09 20.39 6.22
CA ILE A 70 -2.78 19.83 5.83
C ILE A 70 -2.60 19.86 4.32
N LEU A 71 -3.63 19.52 3.55
CA LEU A 71 -3.57 19.52 2.08
C LEU A 71 -3.36 20.93 1.50
N ASN A 72 -3.90 21.97 2.17
CA ASN A 72 -3.68 23.37 1.78
C ASN A 72 -2.29 23.86 2.16
N GLU A 73 -1.86 23.64 3.40
CA GLU A 73 -0.54 24.08 3.88
C GLU A 73 0.61 23.44 3.10
N LEU A 74 0.43 22.19 2.69
CA LEU A 74 1.40 21.42 1.92
C LEU A 74 1.02 21.36 0.42
N ALA A 75 0.31 22.38 -0.09
CA ALA A 75 -0.09 22.44 -1.49
C ALA A 75 1.13 22.33 -2.44
N GLY A 76 0.91 21.66 -3.58
CA GLY A 76 1.96 21.37 -4.57
C GLY A 76 2.61 19.99 -4.40
N ASN A 77 2.53 19.39 -3.21
CA ASN A 77 2.99 18.02 -2.97
C ASN A 77 2.01 16.97 -3.50
N SER A 78 2.51 15.77 -3.81
CA SER A 78 1.68 14.59 -4.02
C SER A 78 1.39 13.85 -2.71
N PHE A 79 0.13 13.48 -2.52
CA PHE A 79 -0.37 12.85 -1.30
C PHE A 79 -0.86 11.43 -1.55
N MET A 80 -0.47 10.53 -0.67
CA MET A 80 -1.11 9.23 -0.50
C MET A 80 -1.82 9.19 0.85
N ILE A 81 -3.13 8.97 0.84
CA ILE A 81 -3.97 8.98 2.03
C ILE A 81 -4.53 7.58 2.25
N PHE A 82 -4.23 6.97 3.39
CA PHE A 82 -4.74 5.66 3.78
C PHE A 82 -6.02 5.77 4.60
N CYS A 83 -7.07 5.11 4.12
CA CYS A 83 -8.36 4.98 4.80
C CYS A 83 -8.63 3.51 5.14
N SER A 84 -9.35 3.27 6.23
CA SER A 84 -9.64 1.92 6.74
C SER A 84 -10.62 1.13 5.86
N THR A 85 -11.54 1.81 5.16
CA THR A 85 -12.59 1.15 4.37
C THR A 85 -12.70 1.72 2.95
N CYS A 86 -13.22 0.88 2.04
CA CYS A 86 -13.53 1.29 0.66
C CYS A 86 -14.51 2.47 0.65
N ASN A 87 -15.52 2.42 1.51
CA ASN A 87 -16.52 3.48 1.62
C ASN A 87 -15.89 4.80 2.08
N ASN A 88 -15.01 4.77 3.08
CA ASN A 88 -14.33 5.98 3.56
C ASN A 88 -13.42 6.57 2.48
N THR A 89 -12.69 5.71 1.75
CA THR A 89 -11.87 6.12 0.59
C THR A 89 -12.71 6.90 -0.43
N GLN A 90 -13.90 6.39 -0.76
CA GLN A 90 -14.77 7.01 -1.76
C GLN A 90 -15.46 8.28 -1.24
N ARG A 91 -15.95 8.27 0.01
CA ARG A 91 -16.53 9.44 0.70
C ARG A 91 -15.52 10.59 0.75
N THR A 92 -14.32 10.34 1.26
CA THR A 92 -13.29 11.38 1.41
C THR A 92 -12.84 11.89 0.04
N ALA A 93 -12.73 11.03 -0.97
CA ALA A 93 -12.42 11.48 -2.34
C ALA A 93 -13.51 12.38 -2.93
N LEU A 94 -14.79 12.15 -2.61
CA LEU A 94 -15.90 13.03 -3.04
C LEU A 94 -15.85 14.36 -2.29
N LEU A 95 -15.68 14.34 -0.97
CA LEU A 95 -15.53 15.54 -0.14
C LEU A 95 -14.41 16.43 -0.67
N LEU A 96 -13.23 15.86 -0.88
CA LEU A 96 -12.07 16.61 -1.38
C LEU A 96 -12.33 17.19 -2.77
N ARG A 97 -12.95 16.44 -3.68
CA ARG A 97 -13.31 16.96 -5.02
C ARG A 97 -14.30 18.10 -4.97
N ASN A 98 -15.28 18.05 -4.06
CA ASN A 98 -16.24 19.14 -3.86
C ASN A 98 -15.59 20.41 -3.32
N LEU A 99 -14.46 20.27 -2.61
CA LEU A 99 -13.64 21.38 -2.13
C LEU A 99 -12.57 21.82 -3.15
N GLY A 100 -12.60 21.31 -4.38
CA GLY A 100 -11.69 21.69 -5.46
C GLY A 100 -10.39 20.88 -5.55
N PHE A 101 -10.18 19.91 -4.65
CA PHE A 101 -8.98 19.08 -4.69
C PHE A 101 -9.04 17.99 -5.76
N THR A 102 -7.88 17.64 -6.29
CA THR A 102 -7.72 16.60 -7.30
C THR A 102 -7.51 15.21 -6.68
N ALA A 103 -8.56 14.70 -6.04
CA ALA A 103 -8.54 13.41 -5.33
C ALA A 103 -9.08 12.23 -6.15
N ILE A 104 -8.36 11.10 -6.17
CA ILE A 104 -8.81 9.83 -6.77
C ILE A 104 -8.82 8.70 -5.72
N PRO A 105 -9.91 7.90 -5.64
CA PRO A 105 -9.94 6.70 -4.83
C PRO A 105 -9.31 5.48 -5.56
N LEU A 106 -8.69 4.59 -4.78
CA LEU A 106 -8.14 3.31 -5.20
C LEU A 106 -8.40 2.25 -4.12
N HIS A 107 -9.40 1.40 -4.33
CA HIS A 107 -9.81 0.38 -3.34
C HIS A 107 -10.19 -0.95 -3.99
N GLY A 108 -10.30 -2.01 -3.17
CA GLY A 108 -10.46 -3.40 -3.65
C GLY A 108 -11.80 -3.70 -4.34
N GLN A 109 -12.84 -2.89 -4.11
CA GLN A 109 -14.15 -3.03 -4.76
C GLN A 109 -14.20 -2.40 -6.18
N MET A 110 -13.14 -1.73 -6.62
CA MET A 110 -13.05 -1.20 -7.97
C MET A 110 -12.68 -2.31 -8.95
N SER A 111 -13.23 -2.26 -10.17
CA SER A 111 -12.76 -3.12 -11.26
C SER A 111 -11.28 -2.89 -11.53
N GLN A 112 -10.57 -3.91 -11.99
CA GLN A 112 -9.13 -3.80 -12.29
C GLN A 112 -8.84 -2.69 -13.31
N SER A 113 -9.71 -2.51 -14.32
CA SER A 113 -9.61 -1.42 -15.29
C SER A 113 -9.70 -0.03 -14.63
N LYS A 114 -10.62 0.15 -13.68
CA LYS A 114 -10.75 1.41 -12.93
C LYS A 114 -9.55 1.63 -12.02
N ARG A 115 -9.02 0.58 -11.36
CA ARG A 115 -7.82 0.68 -10.51
C ARG A 115 -6.61 1.15 -11.33
N LEU A 116 -6.37 0.54 -12.49
CA LEU A 116 -5.30 0.93 -13.40
C LEU A 116 -5.51 2.36 -13.92
N GLY A 117 -6.74 2.73 -14.28
CA GLY A 117 -7.08 4.09 -14.69
C GLY A 117 -6.80 5.14 -13.59
N SER A 118 -7.17 4.85 -12.35
CA SER A 118 -6.85 5.69 -11.19
C SER A 118 -5.35 5.85 -10.99
N LEU A 119 -4.61 4.74 -11.03
CA LEU A 119 -3.17 4.73 -10.86
C LEU A 119 -2.46 5.51 -11.98
N ASN A 120 -2.86 5.31 -13.23
CA ASN A 120 -2.28 6.02 -14.37
C ASN A 120 -2.52 7.53 -14.28
N LYS A 121 -3.72 7.96 -13.87
CA LYS A 121 -4.03 9.38 -13.65
C LYS A 121 -3.17 9.99 -12.55
N PHE A 122 -2.90 9.26 -11.47
CA PHE A 122 -1.99 9.69 -10.42
C PHE A 122 -0.54 9.77 -10.91
N LYS A 123 -0.05 8.71 -11.58
CA LYS A 123 1.32 8.66 -12.14
C LYS A 123 1.59 9.77 -13.17
N ALA A 124 0.59 10.14 -13.97
CA ALA A 124 0.70 11.21 -14.95
C ALA A 124 0.75 12.62 -14.31
N LYS A 125 0.76 12.74 -12.97
CA LYS A 125 0.63 14.00 -12.22
C LYS A 125 -0.63 14.81 -12.56
N ALA A 126 -1.60 14.20 -13.24
CA ALA A 126 -2.88 14.84 -13.54
C ALA A 126 -3.74 15.04 -12.28
N ARG A 127 -3.39 14.34 -11.19
CA ARG A 127 -4.04 14.42 -9.87
C ARG A 127 -2.98 14.26 -8.79
N SER A 128 -3.04 15.11 -7.76
CA SER A 128 -2.03 15.13 -6.69
C SER A 128 -2.40 14.28 -5.49
N ILE A 129 -3.64 13.80 -5.34
CA ILE A 129 -4.08 13.08 -4.14
C ILE A 129 -4.66 11.71 -4.49
N LEU A 130 -4.04 10.65 -3.95
CA LEU A 130 -4.50 9.26 -4.05
C LEU A 130 -5.01 8.78 -2.70
N LEU A 131 -6.27 8.38 -2.62
CA LEU A 131 -6.85 7.75 -1.44
C LEU A 131 -6.91 6.24 -1.64
N ALA A 132 -6.40 5.48 -0.69
CA ALA A 132 -6.36 4.03 -0.80
C ALA A 132 -6.68 3.31 0.52
N THR A 133 -7.12 2.06 0.41
CA THR A 133 -7.08 1.12 1.53
C THR A 133 -5.76 0.35 1.53
N ASP A 134 -5.34 -0.14 2.70
CA ASP A 134 -4.09 -0.92 2.85
C ASP A 134 -4.01 -2.13 1.92
N VAL A 135 -5.14 -2.74 1.60
CA VAL A 135 -5.20 -3.89 0.68
C VAL A 135 -4.97 -3.45 -0.76
N ALA A 136 -5.43 -2.25 -1.12
CA ALA A 136 -5.41 -1.79 -2.50
C ALA A 136 -4.02 -1.28 -2.93
N SER A 137 -3.20 -0.80 -2.00
CA SER A 137 -1.83 -0.32 -2.25
C SER A 137 -0.79 -1.45 -2.38
N ARG A 138 -1.06 -2.63 -1.82
CA ARG A 138 -0.11 -3.76 -1.87
C ARG A 138 0.16 -4.21 -3.30
N GLY A 139 1.43 -4.29 -3.66
CA GLY A 139 1.88 -4.73 -4.98
C GLY A 139 1.69 -3.68 -6.08
N LEU A 140 1.32 -2.45 -5.74
CA LEU A 140 1.33 -1.34 -6.68
C LEU A 140 2.63 -0.57 -6.54
N ASP A 141 3.33 -0.38 -7.66
CA ASP A 141 4.40 0.58 -7.77
C ASP A 141 3.79 1.97 -7.95
N ILE A 142 3.88 2.80 -6.90
CA ILE A 142 3.32 4.15 -6.85
C ILE A 142 4.50 5.13 -6.72
N PRO A 143 5.12 5.52 -7.84
CA PRO A 143 6.26 6.43 -7.82
C PRO A 143 5.79 7.86 -7.50
N HIS A 144 6.69 8.66 -6.91
CA HIS A 144 6.51 10.09 -6.65
C HIS A 144 5.39 10.43 -5.65
N VAL A 145 5.48 9.91 -4.43
CA VAL A 145 4.66 10.36 -3.29
C VAL A 145 5.54 11.19 -2.34
N ASP A 146 5.20 12.46 -2.15
CA ASP A 146 5.92 13.36 -1.25
C ASP A 146 5.44 13.22 0.19
N VAL A 147 4.12 13.06 0.39
CA VAL A 147 3.49 13.00 1.71
C VAL A 147 2.56 11.79 1.83
N VAL A 148 2.74 11.00 2.89
CA VAL A 148 1.84 9.90 3.25
C VAL A 148 1.04 10.28 4.50
N VAL A 149 -0.28 10.19 4.42
CA VAL A 149 -1.20 10.47 5.52
C VAL A 149 -1.98 9.21 5.87
N ASN A 150 -1.78 8.70 7.09
CA ASN A 150 -2.67 7.68 7.65
C ASN A 150 -3.91 8.35 8.22
N PHE A 151 -4.93 8.55 7.38
CA PHE A 151 -6.18 9.17 7.81
C PHE A 151 -6.89 8.30 8.84
N ASP A 152 -6.89 6.98 8.63
CA ASP A 152 -7.23 5.99 9.65
C ASP A 152 -5.96 5.23 10.06
N ILE A 153 -5.72 5.14 11.37
CA ILE A 153 -4.57 4.41 11.89
C ILE A 153 -4.76 2.92 11.60
N PRO A 154 -3.77 2.23 11.00
CA PRO A 154 -3.83 0.80 10.77
C PRO A 154 -4.02 0.03 12.09
N THR A 155 -4.92 -0.94 12.12
CA THR A 155 -5.16 -1.79 13.31
C THR A 155 -4.05 -2.80 13.55
N HIS A 156 -3.14 -2.97 12.59
CA HIS A 156 -2.03 -3.92 12.64
C HIS A 156 -0.72 -3.24 12.25
N SER A 157 0.32 -3.39 13.08
CA SER A 157 1.65 -2.82 12.87
C SER A 157 2.55 -3.65 11.93
N LYS A 158 1.97 -4.58 11.14
CA LYS A 158 2.71 -5.59 10.36
C LYS A 158 2.24 -5.71 8.92
#